data_AF-A0A8B6G3H3-F1
#
_entry.id   AF-A0A8B6G3H3-F1
#
_cell.length_a   1.000
_cell.length_b   1.000
_cell.length_c   1.000
_cell.angle_alpha   90.00
_cell.angle_beta   90.00
_cell.angle_gamma   90.00
#
_symmetry.space_group_name_H-M   'P 1'
#
loop_
_entity.id
_entity.type
_entity.pdbx_description
1 polymer ?
#
loop_
_entity_poly.entity_id
_entity_poly.type
_entity_poly.pdbx_seq_one_letter_code
_entity_poly.pdbx_strand_id
1 'polypeptide(L)'
;MDSKAIQKELKENGFCVVTEVVPEAKCDEYLETFQKWYASVKDDGQRMRTWKSIIKTHRIGHFEAAWKCRLHSKPVFEKIWGTEKLLTSVDAVALTPPAEKDGQFREPGGCWLHLDQGVKRLGNHAYQGAVYVEETTKKDYCFRVLKNSHAYHSEFFKKFPKVADKTRDYEFFKLNKTQRKWYEDQGCPLTYVPVPKGGMVLWDSRTIHDTDPPEVGRPNADKWRCVVFVSMTPAFWADESCHEFKQGVYKKMQLTTHWSSQGQKAFMNYKPKKRKSDGAFIDEQSIEELPPVAKTKQVKLLMGVEKYDFGDGKPNGPPAPTWIP
;
A
#
# COMPACT_ATOMS: atom_id res chain seq x y z
N MET A 1 -13.20 4.90 -17.03
CA MET A 1 -11.81 5.10 -16.60
C MET A 1 -10.86 5.06 -17.80
N ASP A 2 -10.40 6.23 -18.23
CA ASP A 2 -9.48 6.44 -19.36
C ASP A 2 -8.02 6.18 -18.94
N SER A 3 -7.38 5.18 -19.56
CA SER A 3 -6.00 4.81 -19.26
C SER A 3 -4.99 5.91 -19.61
N LYS A 4 -5.26 6.71 -20.65
CA LYS A 4 -4.37 7.81 -21.06
C LYS A 4 -4.36 8.92 -20.02
N ALA A 5 -5.53 9.23 -19.45
CA ALA A 5 -5.65 10.20 -18.37
C ALA A 5 -4.85 9.78 -17.12
N ILE A 6 -5.00 8.52 -16.68
CA ILE A 6 -4.26 7.96 -15.54
C ILE A 6 -2.75 8.05 -15.77
N GLN A 7 -2.27 7.58 -16.93
CA GLN A 7 -0.84 7.60 -17.24
C GLN A 7 -0.30 9.03 -17.33
N LYS A 8 -1.08 9.98 -17.88
CA LYS A 8 -0.72 11.39 -17.92
C LYS A 8 -0.56 11.97 -16.53
N GLU A 9 -1.53 11.77 -15.64
CA GLU A 9 -1.46 12.26 -14.26
C GLU A 9 -0.30 11.65 -13.47
N LEU A 10 -0.07 10.34 -13.59
CA LEU A 10 1.09 9.69 -12.97
C LEU A 10 2.41 10.28 -13.48
N LYS A 11 2.50 10.54 -14.79
CA LYS A 11 3.71 11.12 -15.40
C LYS A 11 3.95 12.56 -14.93
N GLU A 12 2.92 13.40 -14.92
CA GLU A 12 3.02 14.84 -14.63
C GLU A 12 3.05 15.15 -13.12
N ASN A 13 2.29 14.39 -12.33
CA ASN A 13 2.07 14.69 -10.92
C ASN A 13 2.75 13.69 -9.97
N GLY A 14 3.09 12.50 -10.46
CA GLY A 14 3.59 11.38 -9.64
C GLY A 14 2.50 10.60 -8.91
N PHE A 15 1.22 11.00 -9.07
CA PHE A 15 0.06 10.34 -8.50
C PHE A 15 -1.20 10.63 -9.34
N CYS A 16 -2.24 9.83 -9.14
CA CYS A 16 -3.58 10.06 -9.67
C CYS A 16 -4.64 9.54 -8.69
N VAL A 17 -5.85 10.09 -8.74
CA VAL A 17 -7.01 9.56 -8.04
C VAL A 17 -7.91 8.86 -9.04
N VAL A 18 -8.28 7.63 -8.74
CA VAL A 18 -9.18 6.83 -9.55
C VAL A 18 -10.43 6.57 -8.73
N THR A 19 -11.57 7.07 -9.20
CA THR A 19 -12.86 6.93 -8.53
C THR A 19 -13.51 5.60 -8.87
N GLU A 20 -14.50 5.18 -8.06
CA GLU A 20 -15.37 4.03 -8.33
C GLU A 20 -14.63 2.71 -8.59
N VAL A 21 -13.52 2.49 -7.88
CA VAL A 21 -12.75 1.23 -7.96
C VAL A 21 -13.48 0.12 -7.23
N VAL A 22 -13.98 0.43 -6.04
CA VAL A 22 -14.89 -0.43 -5.28
C VAL A 22 -16.26 0.26 -5.25
N PRO A 23 -17.36 -0.44 -5.58
CA PRO A 23 -18.70 0.11 -5.43
C PRO A 23 -18.97 0.51 -3.97
N GLU A 24 -19.60 1.67 -3.72
CA GLU A 24 -19.82 2.19 -2.36
C GLU A 24 -20.56 1.20 -1.44
N ALA A 25 -21.57 0.51 -1.96
CA ALA A 25 -22.29 -0.52 -1.18
C ALA A 25 -21.36 -1.64 -0.70
N LYS A 26 -20.33 -1.99 -1.48
CA LYS A 26 -19.31 -2.96 -1.07
C LYS A 26 -18.34 -2.38 -0.06
N CYS A 27 -18.06 -1.08 -0.13
CA CYS A 27 -17.25 -0.40 0.88
C CYS A 27 -17.89 -0.50 2.26
N ASP A 28 -19.22 -0.33 2.38
CA ASP A 28 -19.91 -0.45 3.67
C ASP A 28 -19.83 -1.88 4.23
N GLU A 29 -20.03 -2.91 3.41
CA GLU A 29 -19.84 -4.32 3.80
C GLU A 29 -18.40 -4.59 4.29
N TYR A 30 -17.40 -4.03 3.60
CA TYR A 30 -15.98 -4.22 3.93
C TYR A 30 -15.61 -3.49 5.21
N LEU A 31 -16.12 -2.26 5.38
CA LEU A 31 -15.90 -1.47 6.59
C LEU A 31 -16.48 -2.19 7.82
N GLU A 32 -17.71 -2.70 7.72
CA GLU A 32 -18.36 -3.43 8.81
C GLU A 32 -17.53 -4.66 9.22
N THR A 33 -16.96 -5.39 8.25
CA THR A 33 -16.06 -6.52 8.50
C THR A 33 -14.83 -6.10 9.31
N PHE A 34 -14.17 -5.02 8.92
CA PHE A 34 -13.01 -4.50 9.64
C PHE A 34 -13.37 -3.94 11.03
N GLN A 35 -14.52 -3.29 11.17
CA GLN A 35 -15.00 -2.76 12.45
C GLN A 35 -15.32 -3.86 13.45
N LYS A 36 -16.03 -4.92 13.03
CA LYS A 36 -16.31 -6.10 13.87
C LYS A 36 -15.03 -6.75 14.37
N TRP A 37 -14.06 -6.93 13.46
CA TRP A 37 -12.74 -7.44 13.83
C TRP A 37 -12.00 -6.51 14.80
N TYR A 38 -12.00 -5.20 14.55
CA TYR A 38 -11.32 -4.24 15.43
C TYR A 38 -11.90 -4.27 16.85
N ALA A 39 -13.22 -4.36 16.97
CA ALA A 39 -13.91 -4.47 18.26
C ALA A 39 -13.48 -5.75 19.01
N SER A 40 -13.47 -6.92 18.34
CA SER A 40 -13.09 -8.18 18.98
C SER A 40 -11.66 -8.18 19.50
N VAL A 41 -10.74 -7.49 18.81
CA VAL A 41 -9.35 -7.35 19.28
C VAL A 41 -9.23 -6.41 20.47
N LYS A 42 -9.97 -5.29 20.47
CA LYS A 42 -9.94 -4.31 21.57
C LYS A 42 -10.51 -4.92 22.86
N ASP A 43 -11.61 -5.66 22.76
CA ASP A 43 -12.33 -6.21 23.91
C ASP A 43 -11.53 -7.28 24.69
N ASP A 44 -10.66 -8.04 24.03
CA ASP A 44 -9.75 -9.01 24.69
C ASP A 44 -8.48 -8.36 25.28
N GLY A 45 -8.42 -7.01 25.29
CA GLY A 45 -7.27 -6.27 25.83
C GLY A 45 -5.97 -6.48 25.03
N GLN A 46 -6.05 -7.00 23.80
CA GLN A 46 -4.86 -7.20 22.98
C GLN A 46 -4.36 -5.85 22.48
N ARG A 47 -3.08 -5.57 22.76
CA ARG A 47 -2.43 -4.37 22.22
C ARG A 47 -2.21 -4.55 20.72
N MET A 48 -3.11 -3.99 19.92
CA MET A 48 -2.89 -3.83 18.48
C MET A 48 -1.64 -2.99 18.27
N ARG A 49 -0.59 -3.61 17.72
CA ARG A 49 0.61 -2.89 17.30
C ARG A 49 0.30 -2.14 16.02
N THR A 50 -0.23 -0.94 16.18
CA THR A 50 -0.42 -0.02 15.07
C THR A 50 0.68 1.04 15.12
N TRP A 51 1.07 1.52 13.95
CA TRP A 51 1.90 2.71 13.83
C TRP A 51 1.26 3.62 12.80
N LYS A 52 0.89 4.85 13.22
CA LYS A 52 0.09 5.78 12.41
C LYS A 52 -1.18 5.12 11.83
N SER A 53 -1.86 4.31 12.65
CA SER A 53 -3.05 3.51 12.31
C SER A 53 -2.83 2.37 11.32
N ILE A 54 -1.60 2.08 10.90
CA ILE A 54 -1.30 0.98 9.97
C ILE A 54 -1.13 -0.32 10.76
N ILE A 55 -1.88 -1.34 10.38
CA ILE A 55 -1.88 -2.67 10.98
C ILE A 55 -1.15 -3.64 10.06
N LYS A 56 0.01 -4.14 10.52
CA LYS A 56 0.89 -5.07 9.79
C LYS A 56 0.89 -6.49 10.38
N THR A 57 -0.14 -6.82 11.17
CA THR A 57 -0.26 -8.07 11.94
C THR A 57 -1.65 -8.68 11.77
N HIS A 58 -1.93 -9.78 12.48
CA HIS A 58 -3.24 -10.48 12.48
C HIS A 58 -3.72 -10.86 11.06
N ARG A 59 -2.77 -11.06 10.14
CA ARG A 59 -3.05 -11.41 8.74
C ARG A 59 -4.09 -10.48 8.08
N ILE A 60 -4.21 -9.22 8.51
CA ILE A 60 -5.31 -8.33 8.13
C ILE A 60 -5.40 -8.08 6.62
N GLY A 61 -4.26 -8.05 5.92
CA GLY A 61 -4.21 -7.96 4.46
C GLY A 61 -4.65 -9.22 3.73
N HIS A 62 -4.82 -10.35 4.42
CA HIS A 62 -5.40 -11.60 3.89
C HIS A 62 -6.90 -11.73 4.20
N PHE A 63 -7.51 -10.74 4.86
CA PHE A 63 -8.96 -10.76 5.08
C PHE A 63 -9.71 -10.73 3.76
N GLU A 64 -10.92 -11.27 3.74
CA GLU A 64 -11.75 -11.33 2.53
C GLU A 64 -11.98 -9.94 1.93
N ALA A 65 -12.31 -8.94 2.75
CA ALA A 65 -12.47 -7.56 2.33
C ALA A 65 -11.19 -6.97 1.69
N ALA A 66 -10.01 -7.28 2.24
CA ALA A 66 -8.73 -6.85 1.69
C ALA A 66 -8.45 -7.49 0.32
N TRP A 67 -8.72 -8.79 0.17
CA TRP A 67 -8.61 -9.48 -1.11
C TRP A 67 -9.59 -8.95 -2.16
N LYS A 68 -10.83 -8.67 -1.76
CA LYS A 68 -11.83 -8.08 -2.66
C LYS A 68 -11.40 -6.68 -3.12
N CYS A 69 -10.93 -5.79 -2.24
CA CYS A 69 -10.37 -4.49 -2.62
C CYS A 69 -9.20 -4.64 -3.61
N ARG A 70 -8.33 -5.62 -3.37
CA ARG A 70 -7.17 -5.92 -4.21
C ARG A 70 -7.60 -6.40 -5.61
N LEU A 71 -8.62 -7.26 -5.71
CA LEU A 71 -9.20 -7.70 -6.98
C LEU A 71 -9.91 -6.56 -7.72
N HIS A 72 -10.68 -5.72 -7.02
CA HIS A 72 -11.30 -4.51 -7.58
C HIS A 72 -10.26 -3.53 -8.14
N SER A 73 -9.06 -3.48 -7.56
CA SER A 73 -7.98 -2.62 -8.03
C SER A 73 -7.24 -3.18 -9.25
N LYS A 74 -7.30 -4.51 -9.50
CA LYS A 74 -6.54 -5.17 -10.57
C LYS A 74 -6.74 -4.48 -11.94
N PRO A 75 -7.96 -4.16 -12.40
CA PRO A 75 -8.16 -3.50 -13.69
C PRO A 75 -7.47 -2.14 -13.84
N VAL A 76 -7.23 -1.42 -12.73
CA VAL A 76 -6.46 -0.16 -12.76
C VAL A 76 -4.99 -0.47 -13.07
N PHE A 77 -4.42 -1.46 -12.39
CA PHE A 77 -3.04 -1.89 -12.61
C PHE A 77 -2.83 -2.52 -13.99
N GLU A 78 -3.82 -3.24 -14.52
CA GLU A 78 -3.74 -3.80 -15.88
C GLU A 78 -3.59 -2.71 -16.93
N LYS A 79 -4.31 -1.60 -16.76
CA LYS A 79 -4.27 -0.46 -17.68
C LYS A 79 -2.96 0.30 -17.63
N ILE A 80 -2.41 0.55 -16.44
CA ILE A 80 -1.15 1.31 -16.31
C ILE A 80 0.05 0.47 -16.76
N TRP A 81 0.01 -0.85 -16.59
CA TRP A 81 1.10 -1.75 -16.99
C TRP A 81 0.90 -2.35 -18.39
N GLY A 82 -0.27 -2.23 -19.00
CA GLY A 82 -0.55 -2.79 -20.31
C GLY A 82 -0.55 -4.32 -20.34
N THR A 83 -0.85 -4.99 -19.21
CA THR A 83 -0.90 -6.46 -19.12
C THR A 83 -1.85 -6.93 -18.03
N GLU A 84 -2.52 -8.06 -18.25
CA GLU A 84 -3.30 -8.76 -17.22
C GLU A 84 -2.44 -9.64 -16.30
N LYS A 85 -1.18 -9.87 -16.68
CA LYS A 85 -0.23 -10.76 -16.00
C LYS A 85 0.52 -9.97 -14.93
N LEU A 86 -0.09 -9.88 -13.76
CA LEU A 86 0.39 -9.05 -12.65
C LEU A 86 0.69 -9.92 -11.44
N LEU A 87 1.67 -9.50 -10.64
CA LEU A 87 1.84 -9.96 -9.27
C LEU A 87 1.43 -8.86 -8.30
N THR A 88 0.77 -9.21 -7.21
CA THR A 88 0.33 -8.28 -6.16
C THR A 88 1.19 -8.35 -4.91
N SER A 89 1.22 -7.26 -4.15
CA SER A 89 1.57 -7.25 -2.73
C SER A 89 0.41 -7.76 -1.89
N VAL A 90 0.69 -8.27 -0.68
CA VAL A 90 -0.30 -8.47 0.37
C VAL A 90 0.04 -7.57 1.55
N ASP A 91 -0.15 -6.27 1.33
CA ASP A 91 0.23 -5.22 2.27
C ASP A 91 -0.78 -5.06 3.43
N ALA A 92 -0.42 -4.16 4.34
CA ALA A 92 -1.15 -3.75 5.52
C ALA A 92 -2.49 -3.08 5.21
N VAL A 93 -3.26 -2.84 6.28
CA VAL A 93 -4.48 -2.02 6.25
C VAL A 93 -4.30 -0.90 7.25
N ALA A 94 -4.62 0.34 6.86
CA ALA A 94 -4.77 1.43 7.82
C ALA A 94 -6.20 1.43 8.35
N LEU A 95 -6.34 1.19 9.65
CA LEU A 95 -7.63 1.08 10.32
C LEU A 95 -7.59 1.80 11.66
N THR A 96 -8.48 2.78 11.84
CA THR A 96 -8.71 3.39 13.15
C THR A 96 -10.16 3.84 13.29
N PRO A 97 -10.74 3.73 14.49
CA PRO A 97 -11.95 4.46 14.86
C PRO A 97 -11.77 5.96 14.66
N PRO A 98 -12.87 6.74 14.73
CA PRO A 98 -12.79 8.18 14.65
C PRO A 98 -11.81 8.75 15.67
N ALA A 99 -11.01 9.72 15.23
CA ALA A 99 -9.91 10.26 16.01
C ALA A 99 -10.37 10.92 17.30
N GLU A 100 -11.62 11.35 17.33
CA GLU A 100 -12.32 11.96 18.45
C GLU A 100 -12.49 11.03 19.64
N LYS A 101 -12.38 9.70 19.44
CA LYS A 101 -12.47 8.73 20.54
C LYS A 101 -11.17 8.62 21.32
N ASP A 102 -10.04 8.38 20.63
CA ASP A 102 -8.72 8.11 21.24
C ASP A 102 -7.56 8.36 20.25
N GLY A 103 -7.78 9.18 19.22
CA GLY A 103 -6.88 9.32 18.08
C GLY A 103 -5.83 10.42 18.22
N GLN A 104 -4.89 10.40 17.26
CA GLN A 104 -3.91 11.48 17.09
C GLN A 104 -4.44 12.49 16.08
N PHE A 105 -4.52 13.75 16.51
CA PHE A 105 -4.82 14.89 15.64
C PHE A 105 -3.53 15.50 15.09
N ARG A 106 -3.69 16.34 14.07
CA ARG A 106 -2.60 17.04 13.40
C ARG A 106 -1.88 17.96 14.37
N GLU A 107 -0.55 17.81 14.43
CA GLU A 107 0.32 18.70 15.19
C GLU A 107 0.94 19.78 14.29
N PRO A 108 1.13 21.03 14.78
CA PRO A 108 1.86 22.06 14.06
C PRO A 108 3.27 21.59 13.66
N GLY A 109 3.58 21.66 12.37
CA GLY A 109 4.87 21.18 11.83
C GLY A 109 5.00 19.66 11.70
N GLY A 110 3.95 18.90 12.04
CA GLY A 110 3.88 17.45 11.85
C GLY A 110 4.01 17.06 10.38
N CYS A 111 5.14 16.42 10.04
CA CYS A 111 5.43 16.02 8.66
C CYS A 111 6.18 14.68 8.67
N TRP A 112 5.66 13.72 7.92
CA TRP A 112 6.23 12.40 7.74
C TRP A 112 6.56 12.10 6.27
N LEU A 113 6.69 13.14 5.44
CA LEU A 113 7.08 12.98 4.03
C LEU A 113 8.31 12.08 3.90
N HIS A 114 8.14 10.99 3.14
CA HIS A 114 9.16 9.98 2.91
C HIS A 114 9.10 9.46 1.48
N LEU A 115 10.15 8.76 1.08
CA LEU A 115 10.19 7.91 -0.11
C LEU A 115 10.34 6.45 0.30
N ASP A 116 9.81 5.56 -0.55
CA ASP A 116 9.92 4.12 -0.39
C ASP A 116 10.78 3.45 -1.48
N GLN A 117 11.22 4.21 -2.50
CA GLN A 117 12.13 3.71 -3.53
C GLN A 117 13.56 4.22 -3.31
N GLY A 118 14.47 3.32 -2.96
CA GLY A 118 15.87 3.64 -2.72
C GLY A 118 16.67 3.95 -3.99
N VAL A 119 17.94 4.34 -3.79
CA VAL A 119 18.83 4.77 -4.89
C VAL A 119 19.13 3.68 -5.91
N LYS A 120 19.08 2.39 -5.52
CA LYS A 120 19.39 1.27 -6.42
C LYS A 120 18.35 1.04 -7.52
N ARG A 121 17.16 1.65 -7.42
CA ARG A 121 16.06 1.48 -8.38
C ARG A 121 15.99 2.68 -9.31
N LEU A 122 16.39 2.51 -10.57
CA LEU A 122 16.43 3.57 -11.56
C LEU A 122 15.10 3.63 -12.35
N GLY A 123 14.45 4.78 -12.32
CA GLY A 123 13.15 4.95 -12.98
C GLY A 123 12.00 4.34 -12.18
N ASN A 124 10.88 4.03 -12.81
CA ASN A 124 9.71 3.50 -12.11
C ASN A 124 9.83 1.98 -11.89
N HIS A 125 9.82 1.55 -10.62
CA HIS A 125 9.81 0.12 -10.26
C HIS A 125 8.47 -0.36 -9.68
N ALA A 126 7.58 0.54 -9.28
CA ALA A 126 6.25 0.19 -8.80
C ALA A 126 5.33 1.41 -8.80
N TYR A 127 4.05 1.13 -8.99
CA TYR A 127 3.01 2.02 -8.53
C TYR A 127 2.45 1.46 -7.23
N GLN A 128 2.48 2.26 -6.18
CA GLN A 128 1.78 1.96 -4.93
C GLN A 128 0.36 2.50 -5.01
N GLY A 129 -0.54 1.88 -4.26
CA GLY A 129 -1.95 2.26 -4.23
C GLY A 129 -2.57 2.09 -2.85
N ALA A 130 -3.58 2.91 -2.59
CA ALA A 130 -4.38 2.89 -1.38
C ALA A 130 -5.84 3.01 -1.77
N VAL A 131 -6.62 1.96 -1.47
CA VAL A 131 -8.08 1.91 -1.69
C VAL A 131 -8.79 2.42 -0.45
N TYR A 132 -9.64 3.42 -0.63
CA TYR A 132 -10.35 4.11 0.44
C TYR A 132 -11.73 3.48 0.62
N VAL A 133 -11.86 2.63 1.63
CA VAL A 133 -13.14 2.01 1.99
C VAL A 133 -14.07 3.03 2.68
N GLU A 134 -13.49 4.07 3.28
CA GLU A 134 -14.22 5.25 3.74
C GLU A 134 -13.61 6.49 3.09
N GLU A 135 -14.42 7.51 2.80
CA GLU A 135 -13.96 8.74 2.18
C GLU A 135 -12.92 9.48 3.03
N THR A 136 -12.10 10.31 2.38
CA THR A 136 -11.23 11.25 3.06
C THR A 136 -11.28 12.63 2.43
N THR A 137 -11.43 13.64 3.28
CA THR A 137 -11.27 15.06 2.92
C THR A 137 -9.87 15.55 3.29
N LYS A 138 -9.54 16.79 2.92
CA LYS A 138 -8.28 17.45 3.31
C LYS A 138 -8.09 17.61 4.83
N LYS A 139 -9.18 17.49 5.60
CA LYS A 139 -9.20 17.63 7.06
C LYS A 139 -9.20 16.29 7.80
N ASP A 140 -9.31 15.18 7.07
CA ASP A 140 -9.29 13.83 7.63
C ASP A 140 -7.86 13.24 7.61
N TYR A 141 -7.75 11.91 7.70
CA TYR A 141 -6.52 11.17 7.45
C TYR A 141 -6.10 11.20 5.97
N CYS A 142 -5.78 12.39 5.49
CA CYS A 142 -5.58 12.67 4.06
C CYS A 142 -4.18 12.25 3.61
N PHE A 143 -4.12 11.57 2.45
CA PHE A 143 -2.85 11.34 1.77
C PHE A 143 -2.28 12.66 1.26
N ARG A 144 -0.98 12.87 1.49
CA ARG A 144 -0.27 14.03 0.97
C ARG A 144 0.93 13.60 0.14
N VAL A 145 1.24 14.42 -0.85
CA VAL A 145 2.37 14.21 -1.75
C VAL A 145 3.12 15.52 -1.99
N LEU A 146 4.40 15.44 -2.28
CA LEU A 146 5.06 16.50 -3.04
C LEU A 146 4.81 16.21 -4.52
N LYS A 147 3.89 16.97 -5.11
CA LYS A 147 3.51 16.81 -6.53
C LYS A 147 4.74 16.93 -7.41
N ASN A 148 4.88 16.07 -8.42
CA ASN A 148 5.99 16.01 -9.37
C ASN A 148 7.37 15.61 -8.76
N SER A 149 7.42 15.20 -7.49
CA SER A 149 8.71 14.85 -6.85
C SER A 149 9.38 13.61 -7.43
N HIS A 150 8.63 12.67 -8.02
CA HIS A 150 9.16 11.47 -8.69
C HIS A 150 10.10 11.79 -9.85
N ALA A 151 9.89 12.95 -10.52
CA ALA A 151 10.72 13.40 -11.62
C ALA A 151 12.15 13.80 -11.18
N TYR A 152 12.34 14.12 -9.90
CA TYR A 152 13.61 14.59 -9.32
C TYR A 152 14.31 13.53 -8.48
N HIS A 153 13.85 12.27 -8.52
CA HIS A 153 14.34 11.19 -7.66
C HIS A 153 15.85 10.93 -7.82
N SER A 154 16.36 10.92 -9.05
CA SER A 154 17.78 10.71 -9.33
C SER A 154 18.63 11.93 -8.92
N GLU A 155 18.15 13.13 -9.20
CA GLU A 155 18.77 14.41 -8.83
C GLU A 155 18.84 14.56 -7.31
N PHE A 156 17.82 14.09 -6.59
CA PHE A 156 17.78 14.10 -5.14
C PHE A 156 18.92 13.30 -4.54
N PHE A 157 19.16 12.08 -5.03
CA PHE A 157 20.27 11.24 -4.56
C PHE A 157 21.64 11.80 -4.94
N LYS A 158 21.77 12.45 -6.11
CA LYS A 158 23.00 13.18 -6.48
C LYS A 158 23.25 14.37 -5.55
N LYS A 159 22.19 15.11 -5.19
CA LYS A 159 22.27 16.28 -4.30
C LYS A 159 22.57 15.90 -2.85
N PHE A 160 22.03 14.78 -2.39
CA PHE A 160 22.14 14.31 -1.01
C PHE A 160 22.78 12.90 -0.95
N PRO A 161 24.09 12.75 -1.21
CA PRO A 161 24.74 11.44 -1.31
C PRO A 161 24.62 10.58 -0.03
N LYS A 162 24.62 11.21 1.15
CA LYS A 162 24.38 10.48 2.43
C LYS A 162 23.01 9.80 2.49
N VAL A 163 22.04 10.26 1.70
CA VAL A 163 20.71 9.64 1.59
C VAL A 163 20.75 8.45 0.63
N ALA A 164 21.55 8.55 -0.44
CA ALA A 164 21.82 7.41 -1.31
C ALA A 164 22.44 6.25 -0.52
N ASP A 165 23.45 6.52 0.31
CA ASP A 165 24.09 5.50 1.13
C ASP A 165 23.10 4.82 2.08
N LYS A 166 22.26 5.60 2.76
CA LYS A 166 21.23 5.08 3.69
C LYS A 166 20.16 4.24 3.00
N THR A 167 19.84 4.55 1.75
CA THR A 167 18.76 3.89 1.02
C THR A 167 19.23 2.78 0.09
N ARG A 168 20.54 2.51 0.08
CA ARG A 168 21.14 1.48 -0.77
C ARG A 168 20.58 0.10 -0.48
N ASP A 169 20.41 -0.25 0.81
CA ASP A 169 19.90 -1.57 1.24
C ASP A 169 18.60 -1.48 2.07
N TYR A 170 18.15 -0.25 2.35
CA TYR A 170 16.93 0.04 3.08
C TYR A 170 16.05 1.04 2.33
N GLU A 171 15.03 0.53 1.66
CA GLU A 171 14.15 1.31 0.76
C GLU A 171 13.06 2.05 1.55
N PHE A 172 13.49 2.95 2.44
CA PHE A 172 12.66 3.91 3.16
C PHE A 172 13.53 5.09 3.61
N PHE A 173 13.09 6.32 3.33
CA PHE A 173 13.77 7.51 3.84
C PHE A 173 12.81 8.67 4.12
N LYS A 174 12.77 9.10 5.39
CA LYS A 174 12.05 10.30 5.82
C LYS A 174 12.86 11.55 5.54
N LEU A 175 12.24 12.54 4.90
CA LEU A 175 12.85 13.83 4.63
C LEU A 175 13.01 14.67 5.90
N ASN A 176 14.12 15.40 5.97
CA ASN A 176 14.30 16.51 6.90
C ASN A 176 13.87 17.85 6.27
N LYS A 177 13.93 18.94 7.05
CA LYS A 177 13.52 20.29 6.61
C LYS A 177 14.30 20.76 5.37
N THR A 178 15.62 20.53 5.32
CA THR A 178 16.47 20.92 4.19
C THR A 178 16.10 20.18 2.90
N GLN A 179 15.86 18.89 2.98
CA GLN A 179 15.50 18.05 1.85
C GLN A 179 14.09 18.36 1.33
N ARG A 180 13.16 18.62 2.25
CA ARG A 180 11.82 19.10 1.89
C ARG A 180 11.89 20.44 1.17
N LYS A 181 12.60 21.42 1.73
CA LYS A 181 12.80 22.72 1.09
C LYS A 181 13.40 22.59 -0.31
N TRP A 182 14.35 21.67 -0.50
CA TRP A 182 14.92 21.43 -1.83
C TRP A 182 13.86 21.02 -2.86
N TYR A 183 12.95 20.10 -2.53
CA TYR A 183 11.83 19.75 -3.43
C TYR A 183 10.87 20.92 -3.64
N GLU A 184 10.57 21.71 -2.60
CA GLU A 184 9.74 22.92 -2.73
C GLU A 184 10.39 23.93 -3.70
N ASP A 185 11.71 24.13 -3.61
CA ASP A 185 12.49 25.00 -4.50
C ASP A 185 12.57 24.43 -5.94
N GLN A 186 12.36 23.12 -6.14
CA GLN A 186 12.17 22.50 -7.47
C GLN A 186 10.74 22.66 -8.00
N GLY A 187 9.85 23.36 -7.29
CA GLY A 187 8.45 23.50 -7.70
C GLY A 187 7.61 22.25 -7.44
N CYS A 188 7.94 21.46 -6.42
CA CYS A 188 7.15 20.30 -5.99
C CYS A 188 6.27 20.66 -4.77
N PRO A 189 5.06 21.23 -4.95
CA PRO A 189 4.23 21.69 -3.83
C PRO A 189 3.65 20.51 -3.04
N LEU A 190 3.53 20.70 -1.71
CA LEU A 190 2.76 19.80 -0.85
C LEU A 190 1.28 19.86 -1.23
N THR A 191 0.74 18.73 -1.65
CA THR A 191 -0.65 18.60 -2.13
C THR A 191 -1.40 17.61 -1.26
N TYR A 192 -2.57 18.02 -0.77
CA TYR A 192 -3.53 17.15 -0.08
C TYR A 192 -4.44 16.48 -1.11
N VAL A 193 -4.57 15.16 -1.02
CA VAL A 193 -5.26 14.32 -1.99
C VAL A 193 -6.48 13.68 -1.31
N PRO A 194 -7.64 14.36 -1.30
CA PRO A 194 -8.89 13.73 -0.87
C PRO A 194 -9.27 12.61 -1.83
N VAL A 195 -9.77 11.51 -1.29
CA VAL A 195 -10.20 10.34 -2.08
C VAL A 195 -11.63 9.98 -1.65
N PRO A 196 -12.58 9.89 -2.60
CA PRO A 196 -13.95 9.51 -2.28
C PRO A 196 -14.01 8.05 -1.81
N LYS A 197 -15.11 7.69 -1.13
CA LYS A 197 -15.41 6.29 -0.77
C LYS A 197 -15.36 5.42 -2.04
N GLY A 198 -14.72 4.27 -1.94
CA GLY A 198 -14.52 3.35 -3.06
C GLY A 198 -13.49 3.80 -4.10
N GLY A 199 -12.91 4.99 -3.94
CA GLY A 199 -11.80 5.46 -4.76
C GLY A 199 -10.46 4.85 -4.34
N MET A 200 -9.45 5.02 -5.18
CA MET A 200 -8.06 4.77 -4.84
C MET A 200 -7.19 5.94 -5.23
N VAL A 201 -6.17 6.22 -4.42
CA VAL A 201 -5.00 6.97 -4.89
C VAL A 201 -3.94 5.98 -5.35
N LEU A 202 -3.32 6.27 -6.48
CA LEU A 202 -2.20 5.53 -7.05
C LEU A 202 -1.03 6.49 -7.20
N TRP A 203 0.19 6.08 -6.85
CA TRP A 203 1.38 6.92 -6.96
C TRP A 203 2.61 6.13 -7.37
N ASP A 204 3.53 6.80 -8.08
CA ASP A 204 4.85 6.26 -8.42
C ASP A 204 5.65 6.05 -7.13
N SER A 205 6.34 4.91 -6.98
CA SER A 205 7.12 4.59 -5.77
C SER A 205 8.24 5.59 -5.45
N ARG A 206 8.61 6.44 -6.42
CA ARG A 206 9.56 7.56 -6.24
C ARG A 206 8.92 8.81 -5.64
N THR A 207 7.60 8.95 -5.69
CA THR A 207 6.87 10.14 -5.21
C THR A 207 7.00 10.27 -3.69
N ILE A 208 7.45 11.43 -3.22
CA ILE A 208 7.49 11.76 -1.79
C ILE A 208 6.06 11.91 -1.27
N HIS A 209 5.72 11.18 -0.22
CA HIS A 209 4.36 11.16 0.30
C HIS A 209 4.30 10.89 1.80
N ASP A 210 3.14 11.12 2.40
CA ASP A 210 2.75 10.63 3.71
C ASP A 210 1.21 10.59 3.88
N THR A 211 0.76 10.28 5.09
CA THR A 211 -0.62 10.53 5.52
C THR A 211 -0.60 11.54 6.65
N ASP A 212 -1.36 12.62 6.48
CA ASP A 212 -1.57 13.61 7.53
C ASP A 212 -2.59 13.08 8.55
N PRO A 213 -2.43 13.35 9.85
CA PRO A 213 -3.51 13.15 10.81
C PRO A 213 -4.66 14.16 10.59
N PRO A 214 -5.87 13.85 11.08
CA PRO A 214 -7.03 14.72 10.97
C PRO A 214 -6.89 16.02 11.77
N GLU A 215 -7.62 17.05 11.35
CA GLU A 215 -7.77 18.30 12.11
C GLU A 215 -8.78 18.14 13.24
N VAL A 216 -8.57 18.88 14.34
CA VAL A 216 -9.59 19.04 15.39
C VAL A 216 -10.81 19.76 14.80
N GLY A 217 -12.02 19.24 15.06
CA GLY A 217 -13.27 19.84 14.57
C GLY A 217 -13.52 19.64 13.08
N ARG A 218 -12.97 18.58 12.47
CA ARG A 218 -13.29 18.18 11.08
C ARG A 218 -14.80 17.90 10.93
N PRO A 219 -15.40 18.16 9.75
CA PRO A 219 -16.84 18.02 9.55
C PRO A 219 -17.35 16.58 9.69
N ASN A 220 -16.52 15.58 9.38
CA ASN A 220 -16.87 14.15 9.36
C ASN A 220 -16.25 13.39 10.55
N ALA A 221 -16.48 13.92 11.76
CA ALA A 221 -15.88 13.46 13.01
C ALA A 221 -16.31 12.04 13.45
N ASP A 222 -17.31 11.46 12.82
CA ASP A 222 -17.81 10.10 13.07
C ASP A 222 -17.17 9.05 12.14
N LYS A 223 -16.43 9.49 11.11
CA LYS A 223 -15.87 8.60 10.08
C LYS A 223 -14.59 7.90 10.54
N TRP A 224 -14.53 6.61 10.21
CA TRP A 224 -13.34 5.77 10.38
C TRP A 224 -12.28 6.11 9.35
N ARG A 225 -11.01 5.79 9.65
CA ARG A 225 -10.01 5.56 8.62
C ARG A 225 -10.03 4.09 8.25
N CYS A 226 -10.30 3.77 7.00
CA CYS A 226 -10.19 2.41 6.49
C CYS A 226 -9.58 2.43 5.08
N VAL A 227 -8.30 2.06 4.99
CA VAL A 227 -7.53 2.08 3.74
C VAL A 227 -6.80 0.77 3.55
N VAL A 228 -7.00 0.13 2.40
CA VAL A 228 -6.30 -1.11 2.02
C VAL A 228 -5.15 -0.76 1.08
N PHE A 229 -3.92 -1.08 1.46
CA PHE A 229 -2.76 -0.85 0.61
C PHE A 229 -2.61 -1.99 -0.43
N VAL A 230 -2.42 -1.59 -1.68
CA VAL A 230 -2.33 -2.50 -2.83
C VAL A 230 -1.25 -1.97 -3.77
N SER A 231 -0.36 -2.85 -4.20
CA SER A 231 0.59 -2.59 -5.27
C SER A 231 0.61 -3.80 -6.17
N MET A 232 0.77 -3.58 -7.47
CA MET A 232 0.94 -4.64 -8.44
C MET A 232 1.99 -4.24 -9.47
N THR A 233 2.74 -5.21 -9.95
CA THR A 233 3.75 -5.05 -11.00
C THR A 233 3.66 -6.20 -11.99
N PRO A 234 4.14 -6.05 -13.24
CA PRO A 234 4.17 -7.14 -14.21
C PRO A 234 4.82 -8.40 -13.66
N ALA A 235 4.16 -9.54 -13.88
CA ALA A 235 4.65 -10.84 -13.44
C ALA A 235 5.94 -11.24 -14.15
N PHE A 236 6.14 -10.77 -15.38
CA PHE A 236 7.34 -11.03 -16.17
C PHE A 236 8.63 -10.45 -15.55
N TRP A 237 8.52 -9.54 -14.58
CA TRP A 237 9.67 -9.00 -13.86
C TRP A 237 10.18 -9.92 -12.74
N ALA A 238 9.39 -10.92 -12.36
CA ALA A 238 9.71 -11.85 -11.29
C ALA A 238 10.65 -12.95 -11.78
N ASP A 239 11.63 -13.29 -10.96
CA ASP A 239 12.44 -14.49 -11.11
C ASP A 239 11.87 -15.66 -10.28
N GLU A 240 12.55 -16.81 -10.32
CA GLU A 240 12.14 -17.99 -9.56
C GLU A 240 12.11 -17.73 -8.04
N SER A 241 13.10 -16.97 -7.53
CA SER A 241 13.20 -16.67 -6.10
C SER A 241 12.00 -15.87 -5.59
N CYS A 242 11.45 -14.97 -6.43
CA CYS A 242 10.21 -14.26 -6.14
C CYS A 242 9.03 -15.22 -6.00
N HIS A 243 8.91 -16.22 -6.88
CA HIS A 243 7.83 -17.21 -6.80
C HIS A 243 7.94 -18.10 -5.56
N GLU A 244 9.15 -18.60 -5.25
CA GLU A 244 9.41 -19.36 -4.03
C GLU A 244 9.07 -18.55 -2.77
N PHE A 245 9.50 -17.28 -2.72
CA PHE A 245 9.15 -16.36 -1.64
C PHE A 245 7.63 -16.23 -1.50
N LYS A 246 6.93 -16.01 -2.62
CA LYS A 246 5.46 -15.82 -2.67
C LYS A 246 4.69 -17.05 -2.21
N GLN A 247 5.11 -18.24 -2.64
CA GLN A 247 4.56 -19.51 -2.15
C GLN A 247 4.74 -19.66 -0.64
N GLY A 248 5.93 -19.31 -0.13
CA GLY A 248 6.24 -19.33 1.29
C GLY A 248 5.36 -18.40 2.13
N VAL A 249 5.22 -17.14 1.72
CA VAL A 249 4.39 -16.16 2.46
C VAL A 249 2.89 -16.45 2.31
N TYR A 250 2.44 -16.99 1.17
CA TYR A 250 1.04 -17.40 0.97
C TYR A 250 0.66 -18.55 1.92
N LYS A 251 1.50 -19.60 2.00
CA LYS A 251 1.28 -20.72 2.93
C LYS A 251 1.24 -20.29 4.39
N LYS A 252 2.08 -19.32 4.76
CA LYS A 252 2.15 -18.79 6.13
C LYS A 252 1.15 -17.65 6.40
N MET A 253 0.42 -17.20 5.39
CA MET A 253 -0.42 -15.99 5.40
C MET A 253 0.32 -14.77 5.95
N GLN A 254 1.58 -14.61 5.58
CA GLN A 254 2.36 -13.43 5.94
C GLN A 254 2.01 -12.26 5.02
N LEU A 255 2.04 -11.06 5.59
CA LEU A 255 1.89 -9.82 4.85
C LEU A 255 3.23 -9.46 4.21
N THR A 256 3.20 -8.76 3.08
CA THR A 256 4.37 -8.29 2.34
C THR A 256 4.40 -6.78 2.28
N THR A 257 5.56 -6.20 2.00
CA THR A 257 5.63 -4.80 1.57
C THR A 257 5.01 -4.62 0.17
N HIS A 258 4.96 -3.37 -0.30
CA HIS A 258 4.42 -3.01 -1.62
C HIS A 258 5.19 -3.59 -2.82
N TRP A 259 6.42 -4.10 -2.62
CA TRP A 259 7.19 -4.71 -3.71
C TRP A 259 6.57 -6.05 -4.13
N SER A 260 6.10 -6.12 -5.37
CA SER A 260 5.30 -7.25 -5.84
C SER A 260 6.11 -8.26 -6.67
N SER A 261 6.95 -7.81 -7.62
CA SER A 261 7.73 -8.72 -8.49
C SER A 261 9.26 -8.66 -8.32
N GLN A 262 9.82 -7.62 -7.68
CA GLN A 262 11.26 -7.55 -7.39
C GLN A 262 11.57 -6.92 -6.02
N GLY A 263 12.43 -7.56 -5.22
CA GLY A 263 12.88 -7.06 -3.91
C GLY A 263 11.82 -7.20 -2.81
N GLN A 264 11.02 -8.27 -2.87
CA GLN A 264 9.95 -8.55 -1.92
C GLN A 264 10.49 -8.68 -0.50
N LYS A 265 9.75 -8.11 0.45
CA LYS A 265 10.01 -8.28 1.87
C LYS A 265 8.71 -8.65 2.56
N ALA A 266 8.78 -9.57 3.53
CA ALA A 266 7.66 -9.89 4.39
C ALA A 266 7.71 -8.99 5.63
N PHE A 267 6.55 -8.58 6.13
CA PHE A 267 6.49 -8.08 7.50
C PHE A 267 6.77 -9.22 8.49
N MET A 268 7.24 -8.86 9.69
CA MET A 268 7.49 -9.85 10.74
C MET A 268 6.24 -10.70 10.96
N ASN A 269 6.44 -12.02 11.02
CA ASN A 269 5.33 -12.92 11.29
C ASN A 269 4.74 -12.57 12.66
N TYR A 270 3.44 -12.27 12.70
CA TYR A 270 2.77 -12.07 13.97
C TYR A 270 2.73 -13.42 14.70
N LYS A 271 3.36 -13.48 15.86
CA LYS A 271 3.25 -14.62 16.77
C LYS A 271 2.24 -14.22 17.85
N PRO A 272 1.05 -14.84 17.88
CA PRO A 272 0.09 -14.57 18.94
C PRO A 272 0.70 -14.89 20.31
N LYS A 273 0.25 -14.19 21.35
CA LYS A 273 0.85 -14.29 22.70
C LYS A 273 0.28 -15.40 23.57
N LYS A 274 -0.92 -15.90 23.26
CA LYS A 274 -1.56 -17.00 24.02
C LYS A 274 -1.11 -18.35 23.44
N ARG A 275 -0.70 -19.26 24.33
CA ARG A 275 -0.37 -20.66 24.00
C ARG A 275 -1.51 -21.56 24.45
N LYS A 276 -1.90 -22.52 23.61
CA LYS A 276 -2.66 -23.72 24.02
C LYS A 276 -1.87 -24.50 25.06
N SER A 277 -2.56 -25.35 25.80
CA SER A 277 -1.95 -26.34 26.71
C SER A 277 -0.97 -27.29 26.01
N ASP A 278 -1.10 -27.47 24.69
CA ASP A 278 -0.18 -28.26 23.83
C ASP A 278 1.05 -27.48 23.33
N GLY A 279 1.19 -26.21 23.70
CA GLY A 279 2.31 -25.34 23.28
C GLY A 279 2.12 -24.59 21.96
N ALA A 280 1.02 -24.81 21.22
CA ALA A 280 0.71 -24.07 20.00
C ALA A 280 0.26 -22.63 20.32
N PHE A 281 0.66 -21.65 19.51
CA PHE A 281 0.18 -20.28 19.68
C PHE A 281 -1.19 -20.09 18.99
N ILE A 282 -2.15 -19.41 19.62
CA ILE A 282 -3.46 -19.12 19.04
C ILE A 282 -3.64 -17.63 18.78
N ASP A 283 -3.85 -17.26 17.52
CA ASP A 283 -4.37 -15.95 17.14
C ASP A 283 -5.88 -16.09 16.92
N GLU A 284 -6.64 -16.27 18.00
CA GLU A 284 -8.12 -16.46 17.94
C GLU A 284 -8.85 -15.30 17.24
N GLN A 285 -8.13 -14.19 17.02
CA GLN A 285 -8.67 -12.96 16.47
C GLN A 285 -8.18 -12.70 15.05
N SER A 286 -7.44 -13.63 14.45
CA SER A 286 -7.11 -13.59 13.03
C SER A 286 -7.78 -14.76 12.32
N ILE A 287 -7.82 -14.70 10.99
CA ILE A 287 -8.18 -15.86 10.18
C ILE A 287 -7.14 -16.98 10.34
N GLU A 288 -7.60 -18.22 10.50
CA GLU A 288 -6.75 -19.41 10.52
C GLU A 288 -6.51 -20.00 9.13
N GLU A 289 -7.42 -19.71 8.20
CA GLU A 289 -7.34 -20.12 6.81
C GLU A 289 -7.54 -18.93 5.86
N LEU A 290 -6.99 -19.06 4.66
CA LEU A 290 -7.28 -18.15 3.58
C LEU A 290 -8.78 -18.21 3.21
N PRO A 291 -9.44 -17.06 3.01
CA PRO A 291 -10.84 -17.03 2.60
C PRO A 291 -11.02 -17.63 1.20
N PRO A 292 -12.22 -18.13 0.84
CA PRO A 292 -12.46 -18.74 -0.48
C PRO A 292 -12.01 -17.88 -1.67
N VAL A 293 -12.22 -16.57 -1.61
CA VAL A 293 -11.78 -15.61 -2.65
C VAL A 293 -10.27 -15.70 -2.91
N ALA A 294 -9.48 -15.93 -1.85
CA ALA A 294 -8.02 -15.98 -1.92
C ALA A 294 -7.48 -17.32 -2.45
N LYS A 295 -8.33 -18.34 -2.55
CA LYS A 295 -7.98 -19.69 -3.03
C LYS A 295 -8.28 -19.88 -4.53
N THR A 296 -8.89 -18.89 -5.19
CA THR A 296 -9.23 -18.94 -6.62
C THR A 296 -7.98 -18.99 -7.51
N LYS A 297 -8.11 -19.54 -8.73
CA LYS A 297 -7.00 -19.57 -9.72
C LYS A 297 -6.47 -18.17 -10.04
N GLN A 298 -7.37 -17.19 -10.20
CA GLN A 298 -6.99 -15.80 -10.45
C GLN A 298 -6.12 -15.23 -9.33
N VAL A 299 -6.49 -15.47 -8.06
CA VAL A 299 -5.69 -15.01 -6.93
C VAL A 299 -4.38 -15.79 -6.82
N LYS A 300 -4.35 -17.09 -7.08
CA LYS A 300 -3.09 -17.85 -7.05
C LYS A 300 -2.09 -17.36 -8.10
N LEU A 301 -2.56 -17.00 -9.30
CA LEU A 301 -1.76 -16.34 -10.34
C LEU A 301 -1.30 -14.95 -9.87
N LEU A 302 -2.23 -14.12 -9.39
CA LEU A 302 -1.94 -12.77 -8.92
C LEU A 302 -0.99 -12.75 -7.71
N MET A 303 -1.09 -13.74 -6.83
CA MET A 303 -0.19 -13.90 -5.70
C MET A 303 1.19 -14.39 -6.13
N GLY A 304 1.30 -15.04 -7.29
CA GLY A 304 2.50 -15.68 -7.81
C GLY A 304 2.78 -17.07 -7.24
N VAL A 305 1.75 -17.71 -6.67
CA VAL A 305 1.79 -19.11 -6.24
C VAL A 305 1.74 -20.03 -7.45
N GLU A 306 0.89 -19.66 -8.41
CA GLU A 306 0.87 -20.21 -9.76
C GLU A 306 1.55 -19.22 -10.72
N LYS A 307 2.08 -19.72 -11.82
CA LYS A 307 2.78 -18.91 -12.84
C LYS A 307 1.86 -18.65 -14.02
N TYR A 308 2.01 -17.45 -14.58
CA TYR A 308 1.40 -17.12 -15.87
C TYR A 308 2.14 -17.84 -16.99
N ASP A 309 1.40 -18.17 -18.05
CA ASP A 309 2.00 -18.54 -19.33
C ASP A 309 2.40 -17.27 -20.07
N PHE A 310 3.71 -17.08 -20.33
CA PHE A 310 4.22 -15.92 -21.05
C PHE A 310 4.25 -16.10 -22.58
N GLY A 311 3.96 -17.31 -23.08
CA GLY A 311 3.92 -17.68 -24.49
C GLY A 311 2.52 -17.70 -25.11
N ASP A 312 1.47 -17.35 -24.36
CA ASP A 312 0.05 -17.40 -24.77
C ASP A 312 -0.37 -16.33 -25.81
N GLY A 313 0.57 -15.52 -26.31
CA GLY A 313 0.32 -14.44 -27.27
C GLY A 313 -0.26 -13.14 -26.67
N LYS A 314 -0.55 -13.09 -25.36
CA LYS A 314 -1.01 -11.87 -24.68
C LYS A 314 0.16 -10.98 -24.21
N PRO A 315 -0.05 -9.65 -24.06
CA PRO A 315 1.00 -8.75 -23.59
C PRO A 315 1.55 -9.15 -22.20
N ASN A 316 2.89 -9.13 -22.07
CA ASN A 316 3.59 -9.42 -20.81
C ASN A 316 3.91 -8.16 -19.99
N GLY A 317 3.53 -6.99 -20.49
CA GLY A 317 3.83 -5.68 -19.90
C GLY A 317 5.17 -5.12 -20.40
N PRO A 318 5.62 -3.99 -19.84
CA PRO A 318 6.91 -3.39 -20.18
C PRO A 318 8.09 -4.27 -19.73
N PRO A 319 9.29 -4.05 -20.31
CA PRO A 319 10.51 -4.71 -19.83
C PRO A 319 10.76 -4.40 -18.35
N ALA A 320 11.52 -5.28 -17.68
CA ALA A 320 11.91 -5.08 -16.29
C ALA A 320 12.71 -3.77 -16.12
N PRO A 321 12.50 -3.02 -15.03
CA PRO A 321 13.19 -1.76 -14.79
C PRO A 321 14.68 -1.99 -14.41
N THR A 322 15.49 -0.95 -14.54
CA THR A 322 16.94 -1.02 -14.37
C THR A 322 17.37 -0.84 -12.93
N TRP A 323 18.32 -1.66 -12.49
CA TRP A 323 18.94 -1.55 -11.18
C TRP A 323 20.34 -0.92 -11.28
N ILE A 324 20.68 -0.09 -10.30
CA ILE A 324 22.05 0.36 -10.07
C ILE A 324 22.73 -0.69 -9.17
N PRO A 325 23.88 -1.26 -9.58
CA PRO A 325 24.61 -2.27 -8.82
C PRO A 325 24.93 -1.88 -7.36
#